data_AF-A0A8J4CIA3-F1
#
_entry.id   AF-A0A8J4CIA3-F1
#
_cell.length_a   1.000
_cell.length_b   1.000
_cell.length_c   1.000
_cell.angle_alpha   90.00
_cell.angle_beta   90.00
_cell.angle_gamma   90.00
#
_symmetry.space_group_name_H-M   'P 1'
#
loop_
_entity.id
_entity.type
_entity.pdbx_description
1 polymer ?
#
loop_
_entity_poly.entity_id
_entity_poly.type
_entity_poly.pdbx_seq_one_letter_code
_entity_poly.pdbx_strand_id
1 'polypeptide(L)'
;STLANRAHIHEINATLDNKNAPSDVILDRKISLIGSVTPYSRVDLTDYKLSVYGGPWVETDTLRVHLCRYEATPLECPELRTLEQFPPPSPPPPSPPPRSPTKPRMPPKPPVPRPPPKPPAVSQQGSPPPQARSSPPVQSPSPRPPPPSPRARRAAGRRRPA
;
A
#
# COMPACT_ATOMS: atom_id res chain seq x y z
N SER A 1 14.78 2.80 -20.56
CA SER A 1 13.72 2.91 -19.56
C SER A 1 12.69 3.87 -20.11
N THR A 2 11.57 3.39 -20.64
CA THR A 2 10.48 4.26 -21.10
C THR A 2 9.58 4.54 -19.91
N LEU A 3 9.64 5.76 -19.39
CA LEU A 3 8.72 6.25 -18.38
C LEU A 3 7.29 6.18 -18.97
N ALA A 4 6.38 5.45 -18.32
CA ALA A 4 4.98 5.40 -18.73
C ALA A 4 4.34 6.76 -18.45
N ASN A 5 4.28 7.63 -19.46
CA ASN A 5 3.87 9.03 -19.29
C ASN A 5 2.38 9.28 -19.57
N ARG A 6 1.60 8.20 -19.73
CA ARG A 6 0.17 8.28 -20.06
C ARG A 6 -0.57 7.03 -19.60
N ALA A 7 -1.85 7.19 -19.28
CA ALA A 7 -2.76 6.07 -19.08
C ALA A 7 -3.47 5.74 -20.40
N HIS A 8 -3.56 4.45 -20.74
CA HIS A 8 -4.27 3.94 -21.91
C HIS A 8 -5.65 3.41 -21.51
N ILE A 9 -6.69 3.84 -22.21
CA ILE A 9 -8.06 3.40 -21.99
C ILE A 9 -8.39 2.33 -23.03
N HIS A 10 -8.75 1.14 -22.57
CA HIS A 10 -9.11 0.02 -23.42
C HIS A 10 -10.58 -0.35 -23.24
N GLU A 11 -11.25 -0.63 -24.35
CA GLU A 11 -12.57 -1.27 -24.36
C GLU A 11 -12.41 -2.78 -24.39
N ILE A 12 -13.26 -3.48 -23.62
CA ILE A 12 -13.34 -4.94 -23.57
C ILE A 12 -14.78 -5.35 -23.86
N ASN A 13 -14.95 -6.31 -24.76
CA ASN A 13 -16.26 -6.89 -25.04
C ASN A 13 -16.74 -7.76 -23.86
N ALA A 14 -17.63 -7.19 -23.04
CA ALA A 14 -18.16 -7.85 -21.83
C ALA A 14 -18.92 -9.16 -22.12
N THR A 15 -19.48 -9.35 -23.32
CA THR A 15 -20.23 -10.58 -23.65
C THR A 15 -19.33 -11.80 -23.80
N LEU A 16 -18.07 -11.59 -24.19
CA LEU A 16 -17.06 -12.64 -24.34
C LEU A 16 -16.30 -12.92 -23.03
N ASP A 17 -16.19 -11.92 -22.16
CA ASP A 17 -15.40 -12.00 -20.92
C ASP A 17 -16.23 -12.49 -19.71
N ASN A 18 -17.54 -12.21 -19.66
CA ASN A 18 -18.41 -12.62 -18.54
C ASN A 18 -19.00 -14.03 -18.68
N LYS A 19 -18.90 -14.67 -19.86
CA LYS A 19 -19.32 -16.05 -20.06
C LYS A 19 -18.08 -16.93 -20.13
N ASN A 20 -18.14 -18.10 -19.48
CA ASN A 20 -17.11 -19.13 -19.52
C ASN A 20 -16.92 -19.63 -20.96
N ALA A 21 -16.26 -18.83 -21.78
CA ALA A 21 -16.16 -19.05 -23.21
C ALA A 21 -15.21 -20.23 -23.45
N PRO A 22 -15.55 -21.18 -24.34
CA PRO A 22 -14.64 -22.25 -24.69
C PRO A 22 -13.32 -21.64 -25.19
N SER A 23 -12.20 -22.29 -24.88
CA SER A 23 -10.83 -21.78 -25.04
C SER A 23 -10.51 -21.18 -26.42
N ASP A 24 -11.27 -21.52 -27.45
CA ASP A 24 -11.12 -21.02 -28.82
C ASP A 24 -11.65 -19.58 -29.00
N VAL A 25 -12.53 -19.10 -28.11
CA VAL A 25 -13.06 -17.72 -28.09
C VAL A 25 -12.09 -16.75 -27.39
N ILE A 26 -11.12 -17.26 -26.64
CA ILE A 26 -10.10 -16.44 -25.95
C ILE A 26 -9.20 -15.71 -26.95
N LEU A 27 -9.07 -16.23 -28.17
CA LEU A 27 -8.30 -15.60 -29.25
C LEU A 27 -8.97 -14.33 -29.80
N ASP A 28 -10.27 -14.14 -29.60
CA ASP A 28 -11.04 -13.00 -30.10
C ASP A 28 -11.54 -12.07 -28.98
N ARG A 29 -10.79 -12.03 -27.85
CA ARG A 29 -10.92 -10.93 -26.88
C ARG A 29 -10.43 -9.65 -27.56
N LYS A 30 -11.31 -9.02 -28.31
CA LYS A 30 -11.04 -7.76 -29.00
C LYS A 30 -10.89 -6.64 -27.97
N ILE A 31 -9.69 -6.53 -27.40
CA ILE A 31 -9.27 -5.41 -26.55
C ILE A 31 -8.86 -4.29 -27.50
N SER A 32 -9.61 -3.20 -27.50
CA SER A 32 -9.36 -2.06 -28.38
C SER A 32 -8.90 -0.86 -27.57
N LEU A 33 -7.80 -0.23 -27.97
CA LEU A 33 -7.39 1.06 -27.39
C LEU A 33 -8.34 2.14 -27.91
N ILE A 34 -9.10 2.76 -27.02
CA ILE A 34 -10.09 3.80 -27.36
C ILE A 34 -9.61 5.21 -27.02
N GLY A 35 -8.55 5.33 -26.22
CA GLY A 35 -7.95 6.62 -25.93
C GLY A 35 -6.74 6.53 -25.02
N SER A 36 -6.09 7.68 -24.81
CA SER A 36 -5.04 7.83 -23.82
C SER A 36 -5.10 9.21 -23.18
N VAL A 37 -4.73 9.29 -21.91
CA VAL A 37 -4.71 10.55 -21.17
C VAL A 37 -3.34 10.76 -20.53
N THR A 38 -2.82 11.97 -20.63
CA THR A 38 -1.57 12.40 -19.97
C THR A 38 -1.88 13.15 -18.67
N PRO A 39 -0.91 13.39 -17.79
CA PRO A 39 -1.11 14.22 -16.61
C PRO A 39 -1.67 15.61 -16.98
N TYR A 40 -2.56 16.12 -16.12
CA TYR A 40 -3.25 17.40 -16.26
C TYR A 40 -4.00 17.59 -17.60
N SER A 41 -4.51 16.51 -18.18
CA SER A 41 -5.21 16.55 -19.46
C SER A 41 -6.57 15.86 -19.39
N ARG A 42 -7.36 16.05 -20.45
CA ARG A 42 -8.69 15.50 -20.60
C ARG A 42 -8.82 14.88 -22.00
N VAL A 43 -9.49 13.74 -22.09
CA VAL A 43 -9.93 13.13 -23.35
C VAL A 43 -11.42 12.82 -23.26
N ASP A 44 -12.16 13.23 -24.30
CA ASP A 44 -13.59 12.96 -24.40
C ASP A 44 -13.83 11.79 -25.36
N LEU A 45 -14.37 10.71 -24.81
CA LEU A 45 -14.74 9.51 -25.52
C LEU A 45 -16.24 9.58 -25.85
N THR A 46 -16.57 10.32 -26.92
CA THR A 46 -17.95 10.68 -27.29
C THR A 46 -18.87 9.50 -27.55
N ASP A 47 -18.33 8.44 -28.15
CA ASP A 47 -19.08 7.21 -28.41
C ASP A 47 -19.55 6.51 -27.12
N TYR A 48 -18.85 6.78 -26.00
CA TYR A 48 -19.13 6.22 -24.68
C TYR A 48 -19.80 7.22 -23.74
N LYS A 49 -20.02 8.45 -24.20
CA LYS A 49 -20.44 9.59 -23.40
C LYS A 49 -19.62 9.73 -22.10
N LEU A 50 -18.31 9.61 -22.23
CA LEU A 50 -17.37 9.55 -21.10
C LEU A 50 -16.24 10.56 -21.29
N SER A 51 -15.99 11.36 -20.26
CA SER A 51 -14.84 12.25 -20.14
C SER A 51 -13.84 11.62 -19.18
N VAL A 52 -12.59 11.45 -19.62
CA VAL A 52 -11.51 10.88 -18.81
C VAL A 52 -10.47 11.96 -18.57
N TYR A 53 -10.09 12.14 -17.31
CA TYR A 53 -9.11 13.14 -16.92
C TYR A 53 -7.88 12.49 -16.30
N GLY A 54 -6.70 12.94 -16.73
CA GLY A 54 -5.44 12.64 -16.08
C GLY A 54 -5.15 13.73 -15.07
N GLY A 55 -5.15 13.38 -13.79
CA GLY A 55 -4.76 14.24 -12.68
C GLY A 55 -3.24 14.31 -12.49
N PRO A 56 -2.77 14.72 -11.29
CA PRO A 56 -1.37 14.71 -10.94
C PRO A 56 -0.86 13.28 -10.72
N TRP A 57 0.46 13.13 -10.79
CA TRP A 57 1.14 11.96 -10.24
C TRP A 57 1.02 11.99 -8.71
N VAL A 58 0.45 10.93 -8.13
CA VAL A 58 0.34 10.79 -6.67
C VAL A 58 1.62 10.15 -6.11
N GLU A 59 2.26 9.32 -6.92
CA GLU A 59 3.55 8.66 -6.65
C GLU A 59 4.38 8.62 -7.93
N THR A 60 5.54 7.95 -7.91
CA THR A 60 6.49 7.88 -9.04
C THR A 60 5.88 7.31 -10.33
N ASP A 61 4.94 6.37 -10.21
CA ASP A 61 4.32 5.63 -11.32
C ASP A 61 2.79 5.54 -11.23
N THR A 62 2.18 6.24 -10.28
CA THR A 62 0.72 6.23 -10.08
C THR A 62 0.10 7.55 -10.54
N LEU A 63 -0.61 7.49 -11.68
CA LEU A 63 -1.38 8.62 -12.21
C LEU A 63 -2.80 8.59 -11.63
N ARG A 64 -3.24 9.71 -11.04
CA ARG A 64 -4.65 9.87 -10.67
C ARG A 64 -5.50 10.00 -11.93
N VAL A 65 -6.58 9.23 -12.04
CA VAL A 65 -7.51 9.29 -13.18
C VAL A 65 -8.92 9.55 -12.65
N HIS A 66 -9.61 10.52 -13.25
CA HIS A 66 -11.02 10.78 -13.00
C HIS A 66 -11.85 10.41 -14.21
N LEU A 67 -13.06 9.92 -13.95
CA LEU A 67 -14.02 9.48 -14.95
C LEU A 67 -15.32 10.23 -14.69
N CYS A 68 -15.87 10.85 -15.74
CA CYS A 68 -17.19 11.47 -15.69
C CYS A 68 -18.01 11.00 -16.88
N ARG A 69 -19.18 10.44 -16.60
CA ARG A 69 -20.15 10.07 -17.63
C ARG A 69 -21.15 11.22 -17.81
N TYR A 70 -21.41 11.60 -19.04
CA TYR A 70 -22.38 12.63 -19.41
C TYR A 70 -23.54 12.05 -20.23
N GLU A 71 -24.62 12.80 -20.38
CA GLU A 71 -25.79 12.35 -21.15
C GLU A 71 -25.86 12.93 -22.55
N ALA A 72 -25.61 14.23 -22.70
CA ALA A 72 -25.70 14.92 -23.98
C ALA A 72 -24.35 15.47 -24.42
N THR A 73 -23.62 16.14 -23.52
CA THR A 73 -22.38 16.84 -23.87
C THR A 73 -21.28 16.68 -22.83
N PRO A 74 -20.00 16.68 -23.23
CA PRO A 74 -18.88 16.66 -22.29
C PRO A 74 -18.84 17.87 -21.33
N LEU A 75 -19.53 18.98 -21.65
CA LEU A 75 -19.58 20.20 -20.84
C LEU A 75 -20.33 20.00 -19.51
N GLU A 76 -21.14 18.93 -19.40
CA GLU A 76 -21.78 18.53 -18.14
C GLU A 76 -20.75 18.10 -17.08
N CYS A 77 -19.58 17.63 -17.53
CA CYS A 77 -18.55 17.15 -16.64
C CYS A 77 -17.73 18.31 -16.05
N PRO A 78 -17.40 18.24 -14.75
CA PRO A 78 -16.62 19.28 -14.09
C PRO A 78 -15.23 19.43 -14.70
N GLU A 79 -14.66 20.62 -14.53
CA GLU A 79 -13.27 20.88 -14.87
C GLU A 79 -12.31 20.10 -13.95
N LEU A 80 -11.16 19.68 -14.48
CA LEU A 80 -10.16 18.93 -13.70
C LEU A 80 -9.72 19.67 -12.42
N ARG A 81 -9.67 21.00 -12.49
CA ARG A 81 -9.29 21.86 -11.36
C ARG A 81 -10.22 21.70 -10.18
N THR A 82 -11.51 21.48 -10.44
CA THR A 82 -12.55 21.26 -9.42
C THR A 82 -12.41 19.86 -8.82
N LEU A 83 -12.07 18.87 -9.63
CA LEU A 83 -11.85 17.48 -9.20
C LEU A 83 -10.59 17.31 -8.34
N GLU A 84 -9.57 18.15 -8.53
CA GLU A 84 -8.30 18.09 -7.79
C GLU A 84 -8.25 19.01 -6.56
N GLN A 85 -9.36 19.66 -6.17
CA GLN A 85 -9.38 20.45 -4.94
C GLN A 85 -9.16 19.53 -3.73
N PHE A 86 -7.95 19.57 -3.18
CA PHE A 86 -7.65 18.97 -1.89
C PHE A 86 -8.39 19.75 -0.79
N PRO A 87 -8.90 19.07 0.26
CA PRO A 87 -9.36 19.77 1.45
C PRO A 87 -8.20 20.62 1.99
N PRO A 88 -8.48 21.79 2.57
CA PRO A 88 -7.44 22.60 3.20
C PRO A 88 -6.65 21.74 4.20
N PRO A 89 -5.33 21.95 4.35
CA PRO A 89 -4.54 21.21 5.31
C PRO A 89 -5.18 21.33 6.69
N SER A 90 -5.27 20.20 7.42
CA SER A 90 -5.77 20.23 8.79
C SER A 90 -4.96 21.23 9.61
N PRO A 91 -5.60 22.04 10.48
CA PRO A 91 -4.86 22.95 11.33
C PRO A 91 -3.86 22.16 12.19
N PRO A 92 -2.69 22.75 12.50
CA PRO A 92 -1.71 22.10 13.37
C PRO A 92 -2.36 21.75 14.72
N PRO A 93 -1.99 20.62 15.35
CA PRO A 93 -2.50 20.27 16.66
C PRO A 93 -2.15 21.37 17.67
N PRO A 94 -3.00 21.60 18.69
CA PRO A 94 -2.72 22.57 19.73
C PRO A 94 -1.39 22.24 20.43
N SER A 95 -0.60 23.27 20.73
CA SER A 95 0.67 23.12 21.44
C SER A 95 0.46 22.37 22.76
N PRO A 96 1.36 21.43 23.12
CA PRO A 96 1.27 20.74 24.40
C PRO A 96 1.39 21.75 25.56
N PRO A 97 0.70 21.51 26.68
CA PRO A 97 0.79 22.38 27.85
C PRO A 97 2.24 22.47 28.35
N PRO A 98 2.63 23.59 29.00
CA PRO A 98 3.94 23.74 29.59
C PRO A 98 4.24 22.57 30.54
N ARG A 99 5.41 21.95 30.40
CA ARG A 99 5.88 20.95 31.36
C ARG A 99 5.99 21.62 32.72
N SER A 100 5.24 21.14 33.71
CA SER A 100 5.34 21.62 35.09
C SER A 100 6.79 21.59 35.57
N PRO A 101 7.27 22.62 36.29
CA PRO A 101 8.64 22.64 36.78
C PRO A 101 8.88 21.45 37.70
N THR A 102 9.93 20.68 37.38
CA THR A 102 10.38 19.55 38.18
C THR A 102 10.73 20.06 39.58
N LYS A 103 10.12 19.48 40.63
CA LYS A 103 10.41 19.83 42.02
C LYS A 103 11.93 19.74 42.27
N PRO A 104 12.54 20.68 43.03
CA PRO A 104 13.94 20.59 43.40
C PRO A 104 14.22 19.27 44.11
N ARG A 105 15.18 18.51 43.58
CA ARG A 105 15.65 17.27 44.18
C ARG A 105 16.31 17.61 45.52
N MET A 106 15.69 17.19 46.63
CA MET A 106 16.26 17.38 47.96
C MET A 106 17.65 16.73 48.07
N PRO A 107 18.59 17.33 48.83
CA PRO A 107 19.91 16.77 49.02
C PRO A 107 19.84 15.40 49.72
N PRO A 108 20.74 14.46 49.39
CA PRO A 108 20.77 13.15 50.03
C PRO A 108 21.09 13.27 51.52
N LYS A 109 20.40 12.46 52.33
CA LYS A 109 20.62 12.36 53.79
C LYS A 109 22.05 11.87 54.09
N PRO A 110 22.69 12.33 55.17
CA PRO A 110 24.00 11.82 55.59
C PRO A 110 23.94 10.32 55.92
N PRO A 111 25.03 9.57 55.70
CA PRO A 111 25.11 8.16 56.07
C PRO A 111 25.10 7.99 57.60
N VAL A 112 24.30 7.03 58.06
CA VAL A 112 24.20 6.63 59.48
C VAL A 112 25.44 5.79 59.85
N PRO A 113 26.04 5.96 61.05
CA PRO A 113 27.15 5.14 61.51
C PRO A 113 26.77 3.66 61.63
N ARG A 114 27.64 2.75 61.18
CA ARG A 114 27.43 1.30 61.29
C ARG A 114 27.58 0.83 62.74
N PRO A 115 26.70 -0.05 63.23
CA PRO A 115 26.91 -0.76 64.50
C PRO A 115 27.99 -1.84 64.37
N PRO A 116 28.59 -2.27 65.50
CA PRO A 116 29.71 -3.21 65.51
C PRO A 116 29.29 -4.64 65.10
N PRO A 117 30.26 -5.46 64.62
CA PRO A 117 29.98 -6.80 64.11
C PRO A 117 29.60 -7.77 65.23
N LYS A 118 28.60 -8.60 64.95
CA LYS A 118 28.10 -9.67 65.83
C LYS A 118 28.86 -10.98 65.53
N PRO A 119 29.12 -11.85 66.54
CA PRO A 119 29.90 -13.08 66.35
C PRO A 119 29.15 -14.15 65.52
N PRO A 120 29.86 -15.12 64.93
CA PRO A 120 29.25 -16.11 64.04
C PRO A 120 28.61 -17.26 64.82
N ALA A 121 27.41 -17.67 64.41
CA ALA A 121 26.80 -18.91 64.86
C ALA A 121 26.22 -19.69 63.68
N VAL A 122 26.95 -20.75 63.32
CA VAL A 122 26.55 -22.15 63.03
C VAL A 122 25.27 -22.43 62.22
N SER A 123 25.52 -23.11 61.09
CA SER A 123 24.77 -24.13 60.35
C SER A 123 23.32 -24.48 60.72
N GLN A 124 22.45 -24.56 59.70
CA GLN A 124 21.72 -25.75 59.23
C GLN A 124 20.61 -25.32 58.23
N GLN A 125 20.63 -25.79 56.97
CA GLN A 125 19.87 -26.95 56.46
C GLN A 125 18.47 -26.57 55.94
N GLY A 126 18.18 -26.87 54.66
CA GLY A 126 16.82 -26.95 54.11
C GLY A 126 16.59 -26.30 52.74
N SER A 127 16.56 -27.12 51.68
CA SER A 127 16.06 -26.86 50.30
C SER A 127 14.53 -26.54 50.26
N PRO A 128 13.84 -26.35 49.10
CA PRO A 128 14.24 -26.11 47.69
C PRO A 128 13.54 -24.87 47.04
N PRO A 129 13.86 -24.49 45.77
CA PRO A 129 13.19 -23.39 45.07
C PRO A 129 11.90 -23.82 44.33
N PRO A 130 10.87 -22.96 44.22
CA PRO A 130 9.72 -23.17 43.35
C PRO A 130 10.01 -22.81 41.88
N GLN A 131 9.35 -23.57 41.01
CA GLN A 131 9.56 -23.70 39.57
C GLN A 131 9.29 -22.42 38.76
N ALA A 132 10.17 -22.13 37.80
CA ALA A 132 10.01 -21.10 36.79
C ALA A 132 8.91 -21.49 35.77
N ARG A 133 7.95 -20.59 35.54
CA ARG A 133 6.95 -20.72 34.48
C ARG A 133 7.60 -20.33 33.14
N SER A 134 7.66 -21.30 32.22
CA SER A 134 8.08 -21.13 30.84
C SER A 134 7.09 -20.26 30.06
N SER A 135 7.59 -19.22 29.38
CA SER A 135 6.84 -18.50 28.35
C SER A 135 6.86 -19.31 27.03
N PRO A 136 5.79 -19.30 26.22
CA PRO A 136 5.75 -20.02 24.96
C PRO A 136 6.59 -19.30 23.86
N PRO A 137 7.21 -20.06 22.94
CA PRO A 137 7.98 -19.47 21.84
C PRO A 137 7.06 -18.87 20.76
N VAL A 138 7.44 -17.67 20.32
CA VAL A 138 6.85 -16.97 19.15
C VAL A 138 7.21 -17.78 17.90
N GLN A 139 6.19 -18.31 17.20
CA GLN A 139 6.38 -18.96 15.90
C GLN A 139 6.54 -17.91 14.80
N SER A 140 7.69 -17.94 14.11
CA SER A 140 7.93 -17.17 12.89
C SER A 140 7.09 -17.70 11.72
N PRO A 141 6.57 -16.85 10.84
CA PRO A 141 5.83 -17.29 9.65
C PRO A 141 6.76 -17.88 8.59
N SER A 142 6.33 -18.99 7.99
CA SER A 142 7.03 -19.74 6.94
C SER A 142 7.31 -18.93 5.67
N PRO A 143 8.42 -19.22 4.96
CA PRO A 143 8.74 -18.57 3.70
C PRO A 143 7.81 -19.03 2.55
N ARG A 144 7.47 -18.06 1.69
CA ARG A 144 6.58 -18.22 0.53
C ARG A 144 7.27 -19.04 -0.57
N PRO A 145 6.55 -19.91 -1.30
CA PRO A 145 7.14 -20.70 -2.39
C PRO A 145 7.57 -19.82 -3.59
N PRO A 146 8.60 -20.25 -4.35
CA PRO A 146 9.09 -19.51 -5.50
C PRO A 146 8.13 -19.58 -6.70
N PRO A 147 8.17 -18.59 -7.60
CA PRO A 147 7.34 -18.57 -8.81
C PRO A 147 7.79 -19.63 -9.84
N PRO A 148 6.87 -20.10 -10.71
CA PRO A 148 7.19 -21.08 -11.74
C PRO A 148 8.07 -20.48 -12.86
N SER A 149 9.06 -21.26 -13.30
CA SER A 149 10.01 -20.90 -14.36
C SER A 149 9.35 -20.75 -15.75
N PRO A 150 9.80 -19.80 -16.58
CA PRO A 150 9.33 -19.67 -17.96
C PRO A 150 9.83 -20.82 -18.83
N ARG A 151 8.91 -21.60 -19.38
CA ARG A 151 9.20 -22.70 -20.30
C ARG A 151 9.71 -22.12 -21.63
N ALA A 152 10.86 -22.63 -22.07
CA ALA A 152 11.57 -22.22 -23.28
C ALA A 152 10.66 -22.23 -24.52
N ARG A 153 10.67 -21.12 -25.27
CA ARG A 153 10.18 -21.03 -26.64
C ARG A 153 10.92 -22.05 -27.50
N ARG A 154 10.24 -23.11 -27.94
CA ARG A 154 10.72 -23.92 -29.06
C ARG A 154 10.33 -23.23 -30.36
N ALA A 155 11.36 -22.79 -31.08
CA ALA A 155 11.30 -22.47 -32.49
C ALA A 155 11.12 -23.76 -33.30
N ALA A 156 10.09 -23.80 -34.13
CA ALA A 156 9.92 -24.63 -35.32
C ALA A 156 8.52 -24.29 -35.87
N GLY A 157 8.28 -23.99 -37.13
CA GLY A 157 9.11 -23.97 -38.31
C GLY A 157 8.22 -23.46 -39.46
N ARG A 158 8.89 -22.93 -40.48
CA ARG A 158 8.33 -22.62 -41.81
C ARG A 158 7.33 -23.68 -42.28
N ARG A 159 6.23 -23.25 -42.92
CA ARG A 159 5.88 -23.59 -44.31
C ARG A 159 4.61 -22.87 -44.78
N ARG A 160 4.77 -22.00 -45.78
CA ARG A 160 3.81 -21.75 -46.89
C ARG A 160 3.57 -23.08 -47.64
N PRO A 161 2.40 -23.33 -48.25
CA PRO A 161 2.00 -22.77 -49.55
C PRO A 161 0.46 -22.57 -49.63
N ALA A 162 -0.23 -22.17 -50.70
CA ALA A 162 0.03 -21.59 -52.01
C ALA A 162 -1.18 -20.65 -52.27
#